data_AF-A0A8H8DEX8-F1
#
_entry.id   AF-A0A8H8DEX8-F1
#
_cell.length_a   1.000
_cell.length_b   1.000
_cell.length_c   1.000
_cell.angle_alpha   90.00
_cell.angle_beta   90.00
_cell.angle_gamma   90.00
#
_symmetry.space_group_name_H-M   'P 1'
#
loop_
_entity.id
_entity.type
_entity.pdbx_description
1 polymer ?
#
loop_
_entity_poly.entity_id
_entity_poly.type
_entity_poly.pdbx_seq_one_letter_code
_entity_poly.pdbx_strand_id
1 'polypeptide(L)'
;MAFAIVVSAVFAVVFLLSCFSAKRIRLAIQIIKEASKAIRAMPLVVFLPVFKYIALALLFGWFVYIMALLSSSGTVTVTNALAAAPTNNVTAKAQALVSQYSPDKILSGLQIYYFFGLLWTMNWIIGIGQCTIAGAVATWYWTRDKRALPGYPVFRALARTVRYHLGSVAFGALTIAVVQMVRFVLSQVQARVRGSPNKVALYAMACLQCCFACLEKLLKFINKNAYIMVRVGGGGGGAGGGGGRGGGGRGRG
;
A
#
# COMPACT_ATOMS: atom_id res chain seq x y z
N MET A 1 -19.08 -22.18 -43.03
CA MET A 1 -17.67 -22.53 -43.37
C MET A 1 -16.67 -21.67 -42.59
N ALA A 2 -16.56 -20.36 -42.85
CA ALA A 2 -15.55 -19.50 -42.21
C ALA A 2 -15.63 -19.44 -40.67
N PHE A 3 -16.84 -19.34 -40.09
CA PHE A 3 -17.03 -19.36 -38.63
C PHE A 3 -16.51 -20.65 -37.97
N ALA A 4 -16.75 -21.81 -38.60
CA ALA A 4 -16.29 -23.10 -38.07
C ALA A 4 -14.76 -23.21 -38.08
N ILE A 5 -14.11 -22.69 -39.13
CA ILE A 5 -12.64 -22.68 -39.25
C ILE A 5 -12.01 -21.77 -38.18
N VAL A 6 -12.59 -20.59 -37.94
CA VAL A 6 -12.13 -19.67 -36.88
C VAL A 6 -12.27 -20.31 -35.50
N VAL A 7 -13.41 -20.93 -35.21
CA VAL A 7 -13.64 -21.61 -33.93
C VAL A 7 -12.66 -22.78 -33.73
N SER A 8 -12.41 -23.59 -34.76
CA SER A 8 -11.44 -24.69 -34.67
C SER A 8 -10.00 -24.20 -34.49
N ALA A 9 -9.62 -23.11 -35.17
CA ALA A 9 -8.28 -22.53 -35.04
C ALA A 9 -8.06 -21.95 -33.63
N VAL A 10 -9.05 -21.24 -33.08
CA VAL A 10 -9.01 -20.74 -31.69
C VAL A 10 -8.89 -21.90 -30.71
N PHE A 11 -9.66 -22.98 -30.90
CA PHE A 11 -9.61 -24.14 -30.02
C PHE A 11 -8.24 -24.85 -30.06
N ALA A 12 -7.65 -24.98 -31.24
CA ALA A 12 -6.31 -25.54 -31.41
C ALA A 12 -5.23 -24.69 -30.74
N VAL A 13 -5.30 -23.35 -30.88
CA VAL A 13 -4.37 -22.42 -30.22
C VAL A 13 -4.52 -22.49 -28.70
N VAL A 14 -5.75 -22.49 -28.17
CA VAL A 14 -6.01 -22.63 -26.73
C VAL A 14 -5.48 -23.98 -26.23
N PHE A 15 -5.70 -25.07 -26.95
CA PHE A 15 -5.20 -26.40 -26.60
C PHE A 15 -3.67 -26.45 -26.54
N LEU A 16 -2.98 -25.89 -27.54
CA LEU A 16 -1.52 -25.79 -27.56
C LEU A 16 -0.98 -24.94 -26.39
N LEU A 17 -1.63 -23.82 -26.07
CA LEU A 17 -1.30 -22.98 -24.91
C LEU A 17 -1.53 -23.73 -23.58
N SER A 18 -2.61 -24.53 -23.48
CA SER A 18 -2.89 -25.38 -22.31
C SER A 18 -1.84 -26.49 -22.15
N CYS A 19 -1.42 -27.15 -23.23
CA CYS A 19 -0.38 -28.18 -23.21
C CYS A 19 0.98 -27.62 -22.79
N PHE A 20 1.39 -26.46 -23.33
CA PHE A 20 2.63 -25.79 -22.93
C PHE A 20 2.61 -25.34 -21.46
N SER A 21 1.43 -24.95 -20.96
CA SER A 21 1.23 -24.51 -19.59
C SER A 21 1.15 -25.67 -18.58
N ALA A 22 0.91 -26.92 -19.01
CA ALA A 22 0.73 -28.08 -18.13
C ALA A 22 1.89 -28.30 -17.14
N LYS A 23 3.15 -28.05 -17.57
CA LYS A 23 4.34 -28.13 -16.68
C LYS A 23 4.32 -27.02 -15.63
N ARG A 24 3.98 -25.79 -16.02
CA ARG A 24 3.88 -24.63 -15.11
C ARG A 24 2.70 -24.79 -14.15
N ILE A 25 1.60 -25.39 -14.60
CA ILE A 25 0.43 -25.71 -13.77
C ILE A 25 0.81 -26.69 -12.66
N ARG A 26 1.60 -27.74 -12.94
CA ARG A 26 2.07 -28.68 -11.89
C ARG A 26 2.90 -27.99 -10.80
N LEU A 27 3.81 -27.10 -11.18
CA LEU A 27 4.60 -26.32 -10.22
C LEU A 27 3.68 -25.40 -9.39
N ALA A 28 2.74 -24.72 -10.05
CA ALA A 28 1.76 -23.86 -9.37
C ALA A 28 0.91 -24.65 -8.35
N ILE A 29 0.47 -25.87 -8.71
CA ILE A 29 -0.27 -26.75 -7.80
C ILE A 29 0.56 -27.08 -6.56
N GLN A 30 1.86 -27.36 -6.69
CA GLN A 30 2.74 -27.62 -5.54
C GLN A 30 2.86 -26.40 -4.63
N ILE A 31 3.02 -25.20 -5.20
CA ILE A 31 3.09 -23.95 -4.43
C ILE A 31 1.77 -23.71 -3.68
N ILE A 32 0.63 -23.92 -4.33
CA ILE A 32 -0.69 -23.75 -3.71
C ILE A 32 -0.92 -24.79 -2.60
N LYS A 33 -0.47 -26.04 -2.79
CA LYS A 33 -0.55 -27.08 -1.76
C LYS A 33 0.25 -26.69 -0.51
N GLU A 34 1.47 -26.20 -0.67
CA GLU A 34 2.29 -25.75 0.47
C GLU A 34 1.73 -24.49 1.13
N ALA A 35 1.24 -23.53 0.35
CA ALA A 35 0.54 -22.36 0.88
C ALA A 35 -0.71 -22.76 1.70
N SER A 36 -1.46 -23.75 1.22
CA SER A 36 -2.66 -24.26 1.90
C SER A 36 -2.31 -24.93 3.24
N LYS A 37 -1.18 -25.67 3.31
CA LYS A 37 -0.69 -26.24 4.56
C LYS A 37 -0.26 -25.15 5.55
N ALA A 38 0.41 -24.10 5.07
CA ALA A 38 0.78 -22.93 5.88
C ALA A 38 -0.46 -22.24 6.47
N ILE A 39 -1.48 -21.99 5.65
CA ILE A 39 -2.75 -21.37 6.08
C ILE A 39 -3.45 -22.24 7.12
N ARG A 40 -3.49 -23.58 6.91
CA ARG A 40 -4.08 -24.51 7.87
C ARG A 40 -3.35 -24.54 9.21
N ALA A 41 -2.02 -24.44 9.18
CA ALA A 41 -1.21 -24.41 10.39
C ALA A 41 -1.25 -23.05 11.11
N MET A 42 -1.58 -21.97 10.41
CA MET A 42 -1.61 -20.61 10.93
C MET A 42 -2.89 -19.88 10.46
N PRO A 43 -4.07 -20.23 11.02
CA PRO A 43 -5.36 -19.70 10.54
C PRO A 43 -5.43 -18.16 10.61
N LEU A 44 -4.68 -17.54 11.53
CA LEU A 44 -4.58 -16.09 11.69
C LEU A 44 -4.04 -15.36 10.45
N VAL A 45 -3.30 -16.03 9.56
CA VAL A 45 -2.79 -15.42 8.31
C VAL A 45 -3.93 -14.96 7.41
N VAL A 46 -5.07 -15.67 7.41
CA VAL A 46 -6.25 -15.34 6.60
C VAL A 46 -6.98 -14.10 7.11
N PHE A 47 -6.88 -13.81 8.40
CA PHE A 47 -7.49 -12.63 9.01
C PHE A 47 -6.63 -11.36 8.88
N LEU A 48 -5.33 -11.48 8.58
CA LEU A 48 -4.43 -10.33 8.42
C LEU A 48 -4.88 -9.34 7.33
N PRO A 49 -5.32 -9.76 6.13
CA PRO A 49 -5.88 -8.85 5.14
C PRO A 49 -7.10 -8.07 5.67
N VAL A 50 -7.99 -8.72 6.43
CA VAL A 50 -9.18 -8.07 7.00
C VAL A 50 -8.75 -6.98 7.99
N PHE A 51 -7.87 -7.32 8.93
CA PHE A 51 -7.32 -6.34 9.89
C PHE A 51 -6.63 -5.17 9.18
N LYS A 52 -5.86 -5.45 8.12
CA LYS A 52 -5.21 -4.43 7.29
C LYS A 52 -6.23 -3.50 6.65
N TYR A 53 -7.31 -4.02 6.06
CA TYR A 53 -8.35 -3.18 5.43
C TYR A 53 -9.15 -2.37 6.46
N ILE A 54 -9.42 -2.92 7.64
CA ILE A 54 -10.04 -2.18 8.74
C ILE A 54 -9.14 -1.03 9.19
N ALA A 55 -7.84 -1.29 9.43
CA ALA A 55 -6.88 -0.24 9.78
C ALA A 55 -6.79 0.85 8.70
N LEU A 56 -6.86 0.46 7.42
CA LEU A 56 -6.89 1.38 6.28
C LEU A 56 -8.14 2.26 6.27
N ALA A 57 -9.32 1.67 6.52
CA ALA A 57 -10.59 2.38 6.56
C ALA A 57 -10.66 3.36 7.74
N LEU A 58 -10.19 2.94 8.92
CA LEU A 58 -10.09 3.82 10.09
C LEU A 58 -9.14 4.98 9.85
N LEU A 59 -7.98 4.72 9.24
CA LEU A 59 -7.03 5.77 8.85
C LEU A 59 -7.64 6.75 7.85
N PHE A 60 -8.37 6.25 6.85
CA PHE A 60 -9.05 7.11 5.88
C PHE A 60 -10.15 7.95 6.52
N GLY A 61 -10.97 7.36 7.41
CA GLY A 61 -11.98 8.08 8.17
C GLY A 61 -11.38 9.17 9.07
N TRP A 62 -10.29 8.84 9.78
CA TRP A 62 -9.52 9.80 10.58
C TRP A 62 -8.97 10.94 9.73
N PHE A 63 -8.42 10.64 8.56
CA PHE A 63 -7.93 11.65 7.63
C PHE A 63 -9.04 12.58 7.14
N VAL A 64 -10.19 12.04 6.72
CA VAL A 64 -11.34 12.85 6.28
C VAL A 64 -11.82 13.76 7.40
N TYR A 65 -11.90 13.24 8.63
CA TYR A 65 -12.28 14.03 9.80
C TYR A 65 -11.32 15.21 10.03
N ILE A 66 -10.01 14.98 10.04
CA ILE A 66 -9.02 16.06 10.21
C ILE A 66 -9.04 17.05 9.04
N MET A 67 -9.23 16.59 7.81
CA MET A 67 -9.35 17.47 6.64
C MET A 67 -10.61 18.34 6.68
N ALA A 68 -11.73 17.81 7.20
CA ALA A 68 -12.95 18.58 7.40
C ALA A 68 -12.74 19.66 8.47
N LEU A 69 -12.14 19.31 9.62
CA LEU A 69 -11.81 20.28 10.67
C LEU A 69 -10.86 21.37 10.16
N LEU A 70 -9.80 20.97 9.45
CA LEU A 70 -8.83 21.91 8.90
C LEU A 70 -9.48 22.85 7.89
N SER A 71 -10.37 22.34 7.03
CA SER A 71 -11.11 23.17 6.07
C SER A 71 -12.14 24.09 6.71
N SER A 72 -12.45 23.92 8.00
CA SER A 72 -13.34 24.80 8.76
C SER A 72 -12.60 25.89 9.54
N SER A 73 -11.28 25.77 9.71
CA SER A 73 -10.48 26.65 10.57
C SER A 73 -9.91 27.90 9.86
N GLY A 74 -10.37 28.22 8.65
CA GLY A 74 -9.93 29.42 7.93
C GLY A 74 -10.42 30.71 8.60
N THR A 75 -9.66 31.79 8.42
CA THR A 75 -9.99 33.10 9.00
C THR A 75 -11.06 33.80 8.15
N VAL A 76 -12.02 34.43 8.83
CA VAL A 76 -13.04 35.27 8.19
C VAL A 76 -12.65 36.72 8.40
N THR A 77 -12.29 37.43 7.34
CA THR A 77 -12.04 38.88 7.43
C THR A 77 -13.39 39.59 7.57
N VAL A 78 -13.71 40.06 8.77
CA VAL A 78 -15.02 40.66 9.09
C VAL A 78 -15.10 42.13 8.62
N THR A 79 -13.96 42.74 8.31
CA THR A 79 -13.80 44.18 8.09
C THR A 79 -14.54 44.74 6.87
N ASN A 80 -14.73 43.96 5.80
CA ASN A 80 -15.49 44.41 4.61
C ASN A 80 -16.95 43.91 4.58
N ALA A 81 -17.34 42.98 5.46
CA ALA A 81 -18.67 42.36 5.43
C ALA A 81 -19.76 43.24 6.07
N LEU A 82 -19.39 44.08 7.05
CA LEU A 82 -20.31 45.05 7.64
C LEU A 82 -20.40 46.37 6.84
N ALA A 83 -19.32 46.77 6.18
CA ALA A 83 -19.30 48.02 5.40
C ALA A 83 -20.07 47.92 4.07
N ALA A 84 -20.21 46.71 3.51
CA ALA A 84 -20.88 46.47 2.23
C ALA A 84 -22.35 46.02 2.36
N ALA A 85 -22.95 46.05 3.56
CA ALA A 85 -24.30 45.56 3.80
C ALA A 85 -25.36 46.68 3.93
N PRO A 86 -26.11 46.92 2.83
CA PRO A 86 -27.37 47.62 2.72
C PRO A 86 -28.38 47.75 3.84
N THR A 87 -28.41 46.92 4.87
CA THR A 87 -29.70 46.63 5.50
C THR A 87 -29.61 45.84 6.80
N ASN A 88 -30.66 46.00 7.59
CA ASN A 88 -30.99 45.31 8.84
C ASN A 88 -31.28 43.80 8.63
N ASN A 89 -31.01 43.27 7.44
CA ASN A 89 -31.28 41.90 7.06
C ASN A 89 -30.13 40.98 7.57
N VAL A 90 -30.47 40.12 8.54
CA VAL A 90 -29.55 39.17 9.18
C VAL A 90 -29.00 38.13 8.18
N THR A 91 -29.79 37.76 7.17
CA THR A 91 -29.43 36.80 6.12
C THR A 91 -28.37 37.34 5.15
N ALA A 92 -28.47 38.62 4.77
CA ALA A 92 -27.51 39.28 3.89
C ALA A 92 -26.14 39.46 4.57
N LYS A 93 -26.13 39.74 5.88
CA LYS A 93 -24.90 39.79 6.69
C LYS A 93 -24.25 38.40 6.83
N ALA A 94 -25.03 37.34 7.01
CA ALA A 94 -24.53 35.97 7.08
C ALA A 94 -23.89 35.52 5.74
N GLN A 95 -24.51 35.83 4.60
CA GLN A 95 -23.94 35.53 3.27
C GLN A 95 -22.65 36.33 2.99
N ALA A 96 -22.58 37.59 3.42
CA ALA A 96 -21.38 38.41 3.27
C ALA A 96 -20.19 37.90 4.11
N LEU A 97 -20.45 37.33 5.30
CA LEU A 97 -19.44 36.72 6.16
C LEU A 97 -18.91 35.39 5.57
N VAL A 98 -19.79 34.56 5.00
CA VAL A 98 -19.39 33.31 4.33
C VAL A 98 -18.56 33.58 3.07
N SER A 99 -18.85 34.67 2.35
CA SER A 99 -18.13 35.03 1.11
C SER A 99 -16.70 35.55 1.34
N GLN A 100 -16.32 35.90 2.58
CA GLN A 100 -14.95 36.32 2.94
C GLN A 100 -14.12 35.21 3.56
N TYR A 101 -14.59 33.97 3.48
CA TYR A 101 -13.78 32.81 3.83
C TYR A 101 -12.62 32.68 2.85
N SER A 102 -11.42 33.14 3.26
CA SER A 102 -10.19 33.03 2.47
C SER A 102 -9.28 32.00 3.14
N PRO A 103 -9.05 30.83 2.53
CA PRO A 103 -8.11 29.86 3.10
C PRO A 103 -6.69 30.43 3.10
N ASP A 104 -6.11 30.53 4.29
CA ASP A 104 -4.73 30.99 4.46
C ASP A 104 -3.72 30.07 3.75
N LYS A 105 -2.60 30.63 3.26
CA LYS A 105 -1.53 29.84 2.62
C LYS A 105 -0.98 28.73 3.52
N ILE A 106 -0.96 28.99 4.83
CA ILE A 106 -0.56 28.02 5.86
C ILE A 106 -1.53 26.84 5.88
N LEU A 107 -2.84 27.10 5.80
CA LEU A 107 -3.89 26.08 5.81
C LEU A 107 -3.80 25.17 4.58
N SER A 108 -3.57 25.77 3.41
CA SER A 108 -3.35 25.05 2.15
C SER A 108 -2.09 24.16 2.20
N GLY A 109 -1.00 24.67 2.79
CA GLY A 109 0.23 23.89 3.00
C GLY A 109 0.01 22.71 3.95
N LEU A 110 -0.77 22.92 5.01
CA LEU A 110 -1.11 21.88 5.98
C LEU A 110 -1.98 20.77 5.35
N GLN A 111 -2.92 21.12 4.48
CA GLN A 111 -3.74 20.14 3.73
C GLN A 111 -2.86 19.23 2.87
N ILE A 112 -1.87 19.78 2.15
CA ILE A 112 -0.93 18.99 1.34
C ILE A 112 -0.06 18.08 2.23
N TYR A 113 0.40 18.59 3.37
CA TYR A 113 1.17 17.81 4.34
C TYR A 113 0.38 16.59 4.87
N TYR A 114 -0.88 16.79 5.28
CA TYR A 114 -1.72 15.68 5.73
C TYR A 114 -2.04 14.69 4.62
N PHE A 115 -2.26 15.16 3.38
CA PHE A 115 -2.47 14.26 2.24
C PHE A 115 -1.23 13.42 1.94
N PHE A 116 -0.04 14.03 2.02
CA PHE A 116 1.22 13.27 1.95
C PHE A 116 1.32 12.25 3.08
N GLY A 117 0.99 12.67 4.31
CA GLY A 117 0.94 11.80 5.48
C GLY A 117 0.01 10.61 5.28
N LEU A 118 -1.16 10.81 4.64
CA LEU A 118 -2.07 9.74 4.26
C LEU A 118 -1.39 8.73 3.32
N LEU A 119 -0.83 9.20 2.20
CA LEU A 119 -0.14 8.33 1.24
C LEU A 119 0.98 7.53 1.92
N TRP A 120 1.77 8.17 2.77
CA TRP A 120 2.87 7.54 3.49
C TRP A 120 2.39 6.48 4.48
N THR A 121 1.46 6.84 5.37
CA THR A 121 0.92 5.92 6.39
C THR A 121 0.17 4.74 5.77
N MET A 122 -0.56 4.95 4.67
CA MET A 122 -1.20 3.89 3.89
C MET A 122 -0.19 2.85 3.39
N ASN A 123 0.90 3.30 2.73
CA ASN A 123 1.95 2.40 2.27
C ASN A 123 2.70 1.74 3.42
N TRP A 124 2.84 2.43 4.56
CA TRP A 124 3.50 1.91 5.74
C TRP A 124 2.74 0.75 6.38
N ILE A 125 1.42 0.88 6.55
CA ILE A 125 0.54 -0.20 7.02
C ILE A 125 0.60 -1.41 6.09
N ILE A 126 0.57 -1.17 4.77
CA ILE A 126 0.67 -2.24 3.76
C ILE A 126 2.02 -2.96 3.89
N GLY A 127 3.12 -2.22 4.04
CA GLY A 127 4.46 -2.78 4.21
C GLY A 127 4.60 -3.61 5.49
N ILE A 128 4.01 -3.15 6.61
CA ILE A 128 3.98 -3.91 7.87
C ILE A 128 3.25 -5.24 7.68
N GLY A 129 2.12 -5.23 6.96
CA GLY A 129 1.37 -6.45 6.62
C GLY A 129 2.20 -7.43 5.78
N GLN A 130 2.86 -6.95 4.72
CA GLN A 130 3.72 -7.78 3.87
C GLN A 130 4.89 -8.40 4.65
N CYS A 131 5.57 -7.60 5.47
CA CYS A 131 6.68 -8.05 6.31
C CYS A 131 6.23 -9.06 7.38
N THR A 132 5.04 -8.87 7.95
CA THR A 132 4.45 -9.78 8.95
C THR A 132 4.10 -11.13 8.34
N ILE A 133 3.46 -11.15 7.16
CA ILE A 133 3.13 -12.40 6.45
C ILE A 133 4.41 -13.13 6.05
N ALA A 134 5.38 -12.43 5.47
CA ALA A 134 6.67 -13.02 5.11
C ALA A 134 7.38 -13.62 6.33
N GLY A 135 7.33 -12.93 7.47
CA GLY A 135 7.89 -13.40 8.74
C GLY A 135 7.20 -14.65 9.29
N ALA A 136 5.86 -14.67 9.29
CA ALA A 136 5.08 -15.81 9.77
C ALA A 136 5.30 -17.05 8.89
N VAL A 137 5.29 -16.87 7.57
CA VAL A 137 5.53 -17.95 6.60
C VAL A 137 6.97 -18.44 6.67
N ALA A 138 7.96 -17.56 6.81
CA ALA A 138 9.36 -17.96 6.97
C ALA A 138 9.56 -18.80 8.26
N THR A 139 8.96 -18.37 9.37
CA THR A 139 8.98 -19.15 10.62
C THR A 139 8.33 -20.53 10.40
N TRP A 140 7.15 -20.60 9.78
CA TRP A 140 6.51 -21.87 9.52
C TRP A 140 7.28 -22.79 8.56
N TYR A 141 7.87 -22.22 7.51
CA TYR A 141 8.62 -22.96 6.50
C TYR A 141 9.86 -23.61 7.11
N TRP A 142 10.61 -22.87 7.93
CA TRP A 142 11.85 -23.35 8.55
C TRP A 142 11.69 -24.17 9.82
N THR A 143 10.52 -24.17 10.46
CA THR A 143 10.23 -25.13 11.54
C THR A 143 9.98 -26.51 10.92
N ARG A 144 10.95 -27.43 11.01
CA ARG A 144 10.82 -28.82 10.49
C ARG A 144 9.67 -29.57 11.15
N ASP A 145 9.61 -29.58 12.48
CA ASP A 145 8.51 -30.18 13.23
C ASP A 145 7.38 -29.16 13.45
N LYS A 146 6.25 -29.35 12.76
CA LYS A 146 5.10 -28.43 12.86
C LYS A 146 4.45 -28.44 14.25
N ARG A 147 4.71 -29.44 15.10
CA ARG A 147 4.25 -29.44 16.50
C ARG A 147 5.03 -28.45 17.36
N ALA A 148 6.26 -28.11 16.97
CA ALA A 148 7.12 -27.15 17.65
C ALA A 148 6.91 -25.70 17.16
N LEU A 149 5.83 -25.41 16.44
CA LEU A 149 5.50 -24.04 16.02
C LEU A 149 5.26 -23.15 17.25
N PRO A 150 5.89 -21.97 17.33
CA PRO A 150 5.66 -21.07 18.44
C PRO A 150 4.19 -20.62 18.46
N GLY A 151 3.59 -20.59 19.65
CA GLY A 151 2.22 -20.09 19.81
C GLY A 151 2.06 -18.69 19.21
N TYR A 152 1.03 -18.52 18.37
CA TYR A 152 0.71 -17.28 17.66
C TYR A 152 1.84 -16.74 16.77
N PRO A 153 2.28 -17.50 15.74
CA PRO A 153 3.44 -17.14 14.91
C PRO A 153 3.24 -15.83 14.14
N VAL A 154 1.98 -15.51 13.81
CA VAL A 154 1.59 -14.25 13.15
C VAL A 154 1.80 -13.04 14.06
N PHE A 155 1.32 -13.07 15.30
CA PHE A 155 1.49 -11.96 16.25
C PHE A 155 2.95 -11.78 16.66
N ARG A 156 3.68 -12.89 16.86
CA ARG A 156 5.13 -12.84 17.10
C ARG A 156 5.88 -12.26 15.91
N ALA A 157 5.47 -12.58 14.68
CA ALA A 157 6.04 -11.95 13.49
C ALA A 157 5.73 -10.45 13.47
N LEU A 158 4.50 -10.04 13.74
CA LEU A 158 4.11 -8.63 13.80
C LEU A 158 4.93 -7.84 14.84
N ALA A 159 5.04 -8.37 16.06
CA ALA A 159 5.82 -7.76 17.14
C ALA A 159 7.30 -7.57 16.73
N ARG A 160 7.89 -8.56 16.05
CA ARG A 160 9.25 -8.43 15.49
C ARG A 160 9.33 -7.39 14.37
N THR A 161 8.33 -7.31 13.48
CA THR A 161 8.26 -6.26 12.45
C THR A 161 8.33 -4.88 13.10
N VAL A 162 7.47 -4.65 14.09
CA VAL A 162 7.33 -3.35 14.75
C VAL A 162 8.56 -3.00 15.58
N ARG A 163 9.18 -3.98 16.25
CA ARG A 163 10.35 -3.73 17.10
C ARG A 163 11.66 -3.54 16.33
N TYR A 164 11.87 -4.28 15.24
CA TYR A 164 13.19 -4.36 14.59
C TYR A 164 13.24 -3.89 13.15
N HIS A 165 12.12 -3.89 12.42
CA HIS A 165 12.10 -3.62 10.97
C HIS A 165 11.22 -2.43 10.59
N LEU A 166 10.67 -1.73 11.58
CA LEU A 166 9.71 -0.65 11.36
C LEU A 166 10.33 0.51 10.57
N GLY A 167 11.60 0.83 10.82
CA GLY A 167 12.34 1.88 10.10
C GLY A 167 12.51 1.57 8.61
N SER A 168 12.97 0.36 8.26
CA SER A 168 13.13 -0.05 6.86
C SER A 168 11.78 -0.10 6.12
N VAL A 169 10.72 -0.53 6.81
CA VAL A 169 9.37 -0.53 6.25
C VAL A 169 8.86 0.91 6.06
N ALA A 170 9.09 1.80 7.03
CA ALA A 170 8.73 3.22 6.94
C ALA A 170 9.45 3.94 5.80
N PHE A 171 10.75 3.67 5.62
CA PHE A 171 11.55 4.22 4.54
C PHE A 171 11.06 3.74 3.17
N GLY A 172 10.83 2.43 3.00
CA GLY A 172 10.27 1.91 1.75
C GLY A 172 8.89 2.50 1.43
N ALA A 173 8.02 2.65 2.44
CA ALA A 173 6.73 3.29 2.30
C ALA A 173 6.85 4.78 1.90
N LEU A 174 7.84 5.49 2.43
CA LEU A 174 8.10 6.89 2.10
C LEU A 174 8.48 7.05 0.63
N THR A 175 9.37 6.19 0.10
CA THR A 175 9.76 6.24 -1.32
C THR A 175 8.56 6.04 -2.25
N ILE A 176 7.65 5.11 -1.92
CA ILE A 176 6.41 4.91 -2.70
C ILE A 176 5.51 6.14 -2.60
N ALA A 177 5.34 6.72 -1.41
CA ALA A 177 4.49 7.87 -1.18
C ALA A 177 4.95 9.13 -1.93
N VAL A 178 6.26 9.36 -2.03
CA VAL A 178 6.83 10.45 -2.84
C VAL A 178 6.43 10.30 -4.31
N VAL A 179 6.57 9.10 -4.88
CA VAL A 179 6.16 8.84 -6.27
C VAL A 179 4.64 9.00 -6.44
N GLN A 180 3.83 8.55 -5.48
CA GLN A 180 2.38 8.74 -5.50
C GLN A 180 1.99 10.23 -5.46
N MET A 181 2.68 11.03 -4.65
CA MET A 181 2.47 12.48 -4.60
C MET A 181 2.80 13.13 -5.96
N VAL A 182 3.94 12.77 -6.56
CA VAL A 182 4.29 13.29 -7.90
C VAL A 182 3.23 12.92 -8.93
N ARG A 183 2.73 11.67 -8.92
CA ARG A 183 1.64 11.24 -9.81
C ARG A 183 0.36 12.04 -9.60
N PHE A 184 0.01 12.31 -8.35
CA PHE A 184 -1.15 13.13 -8.01
C PHE A 184 -1.00 14.55 -8.58
N VAL A 185 0.14 15.20 -8.35
CA VAL A 185 0.41 16.54 -8.90
C VAL A 185 0.37 16.54 -10.43
N LEU A 186 1.02 15.57 -11.08
CA LEU A 186 0.95 15.43 -12.54
C LEU A 186 -0.48 15.21 -13.03
N SER A 187 -1.35 14.56 -12.25
CA SER A 187 -2.74 14.33 -12.62
C SER A 187 -3.54 15.62 -12.55
N GLN A 188 -3.26 16.47 -11.55
CA GLN A 188 -3.86 17.80 -11.42
C GLN A 188 -3.43 18.71 -12.57
N VAL A 189 -2.13 18.71 -12.92
CA VAL A 189 -1.63 19.49 -14.06
C VAL A 189 -2.24 18.99 -15.36
N GLN A 190 -2.31 17.67 -15.58
CA GLN A 190 -2.94 17.11 -16.77
C GLN A 190 -4.42 17.50 -16.87
N ALA A 191 -5.16 17.51 -15.77
CA ALA A 191 -6.55 17.95 -15.74
C ALA A 191 -6.73 19.41 -16.18
N ARG A 192 -5.79 20.29 -15.80
CA ARG A 192 -5.78 21.71 -16.24
C ARG A 192 -5.42 21.85 -17.71
N VAL A 193 -4.43 21.09 -18.20
CA VAL A 193 -3.94 21.19 -19.59
C VAL A 193 -4.93 20.59 -20.59
N ARG A 194 -5.82 19.69 -20.17
CA ARG A 194 -6.90 19.11 -21.01
C ARG A 194 -7.85 20.15 -21.62
N GLY A 195 -7.99 21.33 -21.01
CA GLY A 195 -8.77 22.43 -21.57
C GLY A 195 -8.01 23.30 -22.58
N SER A 196 -6.71 23.06 -22.81
CA SER A 196 -5.88 23.88 -23.70
C SER A 196 -5.72 23.27 -25.10
N PRO A 197 -5.54 24.07 -26.16
CA PRO A 197 -5.35 23.58 -27.53
C PRO A 197 -3.96 22.95 -27.78
N ASN A 198 -3.05 23.00 -26.79
CA ASN A 198 -1.66 22.58 -26.93
C ASN A 198 -1.52 21.04 -26.88
N LYS A 199 -1.67 20.39 -28.03
CA LYS A 199 -1.56 18.92 -28.17
C LYS A 199 -0.23 18.35 -27.66
N VAL A 200 0.88 19.07 -27.84
CA VAL A 200 2.22 18.64 -27.37
C VAL A 200 2.25 18.49 -25.84
N ALA A 201 1.68 19.44 -25.11
CA ALA A 201 1.63 19.39 -23.65
C ALA A 201 0.77 18.21 -23.15
N LEU A 202 -0.30 17.86 -23.87
CA LEU A 202 -1.14 16.71 -23.55
C LEU A 202 -0.39 15.38 -23.68
N TYR A 203 0.35 15.19 -24.78
CA TYR A 203 1.15 13.99 -24.99
C TYR A 203 2.31 13.90 -23.99
N ALA A 204 2.99 15.00 -23.69
CA ALA A 204 4.06 15.04 -22.69
C ALA A 204 3.56 14.65 -21.29
N MET A 205 2.41 15.19 -20.85
CA MET A 205 1.82 14.83 -19.56
C MET A 205 1.37 13.37 -19.50
N ALA A 206 0.84 12.83 -20.60
CA ALA A 206 0.48 11.42 -20.69
C ALA A 206 1.71 10.49 -20.58
N CYS A 207 2.83 10.85 -21.23
CA CYS A 207 4.08 10.12 -21.13
C CYS A 207 4.63 10.11 -19.70
N LEU A 208 4.71 11.28 -19.06
CA LEU A 208 5.17 11.39 -17.66
C LEU A 208 4.29 10.57 -16.70
N GLN A 209 2.96 10.61 -16.87
CA GLN A 209 2.05 9.77 -16.09
C GLN A 209 2.36 8.27 -16.23
N CYS A 210 2.64 7.81 -17.45
CA CYS A 210 3.03 6.41 -17.70
C CYS A 210 4.34 6.07 -17.00
N CYS A 211 5.39 6.90 -17.15
CA CYS A 211 6.69 6.70 -16.53
C CYS A 211 6.60 6.60 -15.01
N PHE A 212 5.90 7.52 -14.36
CA PHE A 212 5.73 7.49 -12.91
C PHE A 212 4.80 6.36 -12.44
N ALA A 213 3.83 5.94 -13.25
CA ALA A 213 3.04 4.75 -12.95
C ALA A 213 3.88 3.46 -13.00
N CYS A 214 4.79 3.35 -13.98
CA CYS A 214 5.77 2.27 -14.05
C CYS A 214 6.72 2.29 -12.86
N LEU A 215 7.23 3.48 -12.50
CA LEU A 215 8.10 3.65 -11.33
C LEU A 215 7.40 3.26 -10.03
N GLU A 216 6.13 3.64 -9.82
CA GLU A 216 5.38 3.22 -8.63
C GLU A 216 5.25 1.70 -8.54
N LYS A 217 4.92 1.04 -9.67
CA LYS A 217 4.83 -0.43 -9.73
C LYS A 217 6.18 -1.08 -9.43
N LEU A 218 7.27 -0.53 -9.98
CA LEU A 218 8.62 -1.00 -9.74
C LEU A 218 9.01 -0.87 -8.27
N LEU A 219 8.76 0.29 -7.64
CA LEU A 219 9.05 0.50 -6.23
C LEU A 219 8.23 -0.41 -5.31
N LYS A 220 6.94 -0.61 -5.62
CA LYS A 220 6.11 -1.60 -4.89
C LYS A 220 6.65 -3.01 -5.03
N PHE A 221 7.14 -3.38 -6.21
CA PHE A 221 7.76 -4.68 -6.45
C PHE A 221 9.06 -4.83 -5.65
N ILE A 222 9.97 -3.85 -5.74
CA ILE A 222 11.26 -3.87 -5.02
C ILE A 222 11.01 -3.95 -3.52
N ASN A 223 10.16 -3.09 -2.97
CA ASN A 223 9.86 -3.07 -1.53
C ASN A 223 9.24 -4.38 -1.06
N LYS A 224 8.30 -4.96 -1.82
CA LYS A 224 7.70 -6.26 -1.49
C LYS A 224 8.77 -7.36 -1.40
N ASN A 225 9.69 -7.41 -2.37
CA ASN A 225 10.77 -8.40 -2.35
C ASN A 225 11.78 -8.12 -1.22
N ALA A 226 12.11 -6.85 -0.97
CA ALA A 226 12.98 -6.46 0.14
C ALA A 226 12.39 -6.89 1.49
N TYR A 227 11.09 -6.68 1.71
CA TYR A 227 10.40 -7.13 2.94
C TYR A 227 10.44 -8.65 3.10
N ILE A 228 10.34 -9.40 2.00
CA ILE A 228 10.48 -10.87 2.03
C ILE A 228 11.92 -11.25 2.39
N MET A 229 12.92 -10.65 1.74
CA MET A 229 14.34 -10.95 1.96
C MET A 229 14.78 -10.66 3.39
N VAL A 230 14.34 -9.55 3.98
CA VAL A 230 14.60 -9.23 5.40
C VAL A 230 14.13 -10.35 6.33
N ARG A 231 13.02 -11.01 6.00
CA ARG A 231 12.41 -12.05 6.83
C ARG A 231 12.92 -13.45 6.57
N VAL A 232 13.24 -13.76 5.32
CA VAL A 232 13.82 -15.04 4.92
C VAL A 232 15.29 -15.11 5.35
N GLY A 233 16.06 -14.04 5.14
CA GLY A 233 17.47 -13.96 5.50
C GLY A 233 17.75 -13.94 7.00
N GLY A 234 16.87 -13.32 7.79
CA GLY A 234 16.97 -13.34 9.26
C GLY A 234 16.35 -14.56 9.94
N GLY A 235 15.63 -15.41 9.19
CA GLY A 235 14.77 -16.47 9.73
C GLY A 235 15.39 -17.87 9.82
N GLY A 236 16.64 -18.04 9.36
CA GLY A 236 17.37 -19.31 9.47
C GLY A 236 17.96 -19.59 10.86
N GLY A 237 17.99 -18.60 11.75
CA GLY A 237 18.55 -18.74 13.10
C GLY A 237 17.61 -18.21 14.18
N GLY A 238 17.14 -19.09 15.06
CA GLY A 238 16.77 -18.69 16.40
C GLY A 238 15.36 -18.12 16.61
N ALA A 239 14.32 -18.88 16.30
CA ALA A 239 13.18 -18.96 17.22
C ALA A 239 13.49 -20.05 18.25
N GLY A 240 14.42 -19.74 19.15
CA GLY A 240 14.94 -20.65 20.17
C GLY A 240 15.86 -19.87 21.11
N GLY A 241 15.32 -18.87 21.80
CA GLY A 241 16.00 -18.29 22.94
C GLY A 241 15.66 -19.10 24.19
N GLY A 242 16.66 -19.78 24.77
CA GLY A 242 16.64 -20.27 26.15
C GLY A 242 16.84 -21.77 26.35
N GLY A 243 18.08 -22.17 26.71
CA GLY A 243 18.37 -23.39 27.47
C GLY A 243 19.10 -24.52 26.73
N GLY A 244 20.37 -24.75 27.06
CA GLY A 244 21.05 -26.02 26.81
C GLY A 244 22.46 -25.93 26.24
N ARG A 245 23.46 -25.93 27.14
CA ARG A 245 24.83 -26.40 26.86
C ARG A 245 24.80 -27.84 26.30
N GLY A 246 25.76 -28.19 25.44
CA GLY A 246 26.08 -29.59 25.15
C GLY A 246 27.02 -29.73 23.96
N GLY A 247 28.30 -29.98 24.23
CA GLY A 247 29.33 -30.21 23.23
C GLY A 247 29.15 -31.52 22.45
N GLY A 248 29.93 -31.67 21.38
CA GLY A 248 30.03 -32.92 20.64
C GLY A 248 30.59 -32.71 19.24
N GLY A 249 31.90 -32.82 19.11
CA GLY A 249 32.56 -32.90 17.81
C GLY A 249 32.27 -34.22 17.08
N ARG A 250 32.41 -34.17 15.75
CA ARG A 250 32.71 -35.22 14.74
C ARG A 250 32.30 -34.59 13.40
N GLY A 251 33.14 -34.39 12.40
CA GLY A 251 34.27 -35.19 11.93
C GLY A 251 33.99 -35.51 10.47
N ARG A 252 34.53 -34.71 9.54
CA ARG A 252 34.76 -35.05 8.13
C ARG A 252 35.91 -34.18 7.62
N GLY A 253 37.03 -34.84 7.37
CA GLY A 253 38.33 -34.32 6.94
C GLY A 253 39.32 -35.45 7.15
#